data_AF-A0A661LEP5-F1
#
_entry.id   AF-A0A661LEP5-F1
#
_cell.length_a   1.000
_cell.length_b   1.000
_cell.length_c   1.000
_cell.angle_alpha   90.00
_cell.angle_beta   90.00
_cell.angle_gamma   90.00
#
_symmetry.space_group_name_H-M   'P 1'
#
loop_
_entity.id
_entity.type
_entity.pdbx_description
1 polymer ?
#
loop_
_entity_poly.entity_id
_entity_poly.type
_entity_poly.pdbx_seq_one_letter_code
_entity_poly.pdbx_strand_id
1 'polypeptide(L)'
;MAKRKTRVGGLKGAQLDPAVQEWLDTAAENKAALTPKQLRDRRRKRAAYDLPMVLIEAINTIAKWEKCTASGFVAVLLLYGLKLYSKNHIVIPDEYVCDSRSPQYEKVLRISESDLNFLSAFVEEMSEKIEEREKSSRTVP
;
A
#
# COMPACT_ATOMS: atom_id res chain seq x y z
N MET A 1 29.64 -28.48 23.86
CA MET A 1 28.56 -27.58 23.41
C MET A 1 29.15 -26.22 23.08
N ALA A 2 29.13 -25.81 21.81
CA ALA A 2 29.72 -24.53 21.38
C ALA A 2 28.71 -23.39 21.55
N LYS A 3 29.06 -22.36 22.34
CA LYS A 3 28.27 -21.12 22.49
C LYS A 3 28.35 -20.31 21.19
N ARG A 4 27.21 -20.04 20.55
CA ARG A 4 27.09 -19.12 19.40
C ARG A 4 27.50 -17.70 19.84
N LYS A 5 28.51 -17.12 19.17
CA LYS A 5 28.82 -15.69 19.27
C LYS A 5 27.71 -14.88 18.59
N THR A 6 27.01 -14.06 19.35
CA THR A 6 26.11 -13.02 18.81
C THR A 6 26.93 -11.97 18.08
N ARG A 7 26.64 -11.73 16.80
CA ARG A 7 27.19 -10.60 16.04
C ARG A 7 26.57 -9.31 16.57
N VAL A 8 27.33 -8.55 17.36
CA VAL A 8 26.94 -7.21 17.80
C VAL A 8 27.27 -6.25 16.65
N GLY A 9 26.38 -6.21 15.66
CA GLY A 9 26.37 -5.12 14.68
C GLY A 9 25.77 -3.89 15.34
N GLY A 10 26.57 -2.84 15.47
CA GLY A 10 26.12 -1.52 15.94
C GLY A 10 26.90 -1.05 17.16
N LEU A 11 27.50 0.12 17.02
CA LEU A 11 28.07 0.97 18.08
C LEU A 11 27.01 1.38 19.12
N LYS A 12 26.40 0.41 19.81
CA LYS A 12 25.59 0.65 21.01
C LYS A 12 26.49 0.43 22.22
N GLY A 13 27.35 1.40 22.52
CA GLY A 13 28.17 1.35 23.74
C GLY A 13 29.47 2.14 23.70
N ALA A 14 29.94 2.59 22.52
CA ALA A 14 30.96 3.62 22.48
C ALA A 14 30.26 4.96 22.73
N GLN A 15 30.59 5.64 23.83
CA GLN A 15 30.28 7.06 23.98
C GLN A 15 30.95 7.77 22.79
N LEU A 16 30.15 8.06 21.77
CA LEU A 16 30.54 8.98 20.71
C LEU A 16 30.90 10.30 21.38
N ASP A 17 31.99 10.91 20.91
CA ASP A 17 32.38 12.25 21.34
C ASP A 17 31.15 13.18 21.25
N PRO A 18 30.83 13.95 22.31
CA PRO A 18 29.68 14.83 22.32
C PRO A 18 29.60 15.75 21.09
N ALA A 19 30.74 16.21 20.57
CA ALA A 19 30.80 17.04 19.37
C ALA A 19 30.42 16.26 18.09
N VAL A 20 30.75 14.97 18.03
CA VAL A 20 30.35 14.09 16.91
C VAL A 20 28.88 13.74 17.00
N GLN A 21 28.36 13.52 18.21
CA GLN A 21 26.93 13.29 18.43
C GLN A 21 26.10 14.53 18.05
N GLU A 22 26.51 15.71 18.50
CA GLU A 22 25.89 16.99 18.16
C GLU A 22 25.96 17.28 16.65
N TRP A 23 27.07 16.94 15.99
CA TRP A 23 27.18 17.02 14.53
C TRP A 23 26.24 16.06 13.80
N LEU A 24 26.09 14.81 14.28
CA LEU A 24 25.16 13.83 13.70
C LEU A 24 23.69 14.23 13.89
N ASP A 25 23.36 14.76 15.07
CA ASP A 25 22.02 15.24 15.39
C ASP A 25 21.69 16.48 14.54
N THR A 26 22.64 17.41 14.40
CA THR A 26 22.50 18.60 13.52
C THR A 26 22.43 18.21 12.03
N ALA A 27 23.17 17.19 11.60
CA ALA A 27 23.13 16.66 10.24
C ALA A 27 21.80 15.97 9.93
N ALA A 28 21.21 15.29 10.91
CA ALA A 28 19.85 14.74 10.81
C ALA A 28 18.77 15.84 10.79
N GLU A 29 19.03 16.96 11.46
CA GLU A 29 18.15 18.12 11.59
C GLU A 29 18.31 19.23 10.54
N ASN A 30 19.12 19.03 9.49
CA ASN A 30 19.34 20.03 8.43
C ASN A 30 18.06 20.34 7.62
N LYS A 31 17.14 21.09 8.22
CA LYS A 31 15.83 21.52 7.69
C LYS A 31 15.98 22.49 6.52
N ALA A 32 17.13 23.19 6.43
CA ALA A 32 17.44 24.16 5.38
C ALA A 32 17.98 23.51 4.09
N ALA A 33 18.45 22.26 4.13
CA ALA A 33 19.02 21.56 2.98
C ALA A 33 18.02 20.68 2.22
N LEU A 34 16.78 20.58 2.71
CA LEU A 34 15.76 19.75 2.07
C LEU A 34 15.10 20.53 0.93
N THR A 35 15.22 20.00 -0.28
CA THR A 35 14.46 20.49 -1.42
C THR A 35 12.95 20.41 -1.13
N PRO A 36 12.11 21.28 -1.75
CA PRO A 36 10.66 21.22 -1.58
C PRO A 36 10.06 19.83 -1.84
N LYS A 37 10.67 19.07 -2.75
CA LYS A 37 10.33 17.67 -3.04
C LYS A 37 10.56 16.75 -1.84
N GLN A 38 11.73 16.83 -1.21
CA GLN A 38 12.08 16.00 -0.03
C GLN A 38 11.21 16.35 1.18
N LEU A 39 10.89 17.64 1.37
CA LEU A 39 9.91 18.08 2.37
C LEU A 39 8.52 17.48 2.12
N ARG A 40 8.04 17.50 0.87
CA ARG A 40 6.76 16.90 0.48
C ARG A 40 6.77 15.38 0.68
N ASP A 41 7.85 14.71 0.31
CA ASP A 41 7.95 13.25 0.45
C ASP A 41 8.07 12.82 1.92
N ARG A 42 8.72 13.60 2.79
CA ARG A 42 8.71 13.35 4.25
C ARG A 42 7.32 13.47 4.88
N ARG A 43 6.44 14.33 4.33
CA ARG A 43 5.05 14.45 4.79
C ARG A 43 4.16 13.30 4.33
N ARG A 44 4.59 12.53 3.32
CA ARG A 44 3.81 11.39 2.82
C ARG A 44 4.07 10.17 3.69
N LYS A 45 2.99 9.54 4.16
CA LYS A 45 3.06 8.21 4.77
C LYS A 45 2.98 7.17 3.66
N ARG A 46 3.94 6.24 3.64
CA ARG A 46 3.92 5.09 2.74
C ARG A 46 3.14 3.97 3.40
N ALA A 47 2.26 3.34 2.65
CA ALA A 47 1.58 2.12 3.03
C ALA A 47 2.00 1.02 2.06
N ALA A 48 2.25 -0.18 2.60
CA ALA A 48 2.47 -1.38 1.82
C ALA A 48 1.21 -2.24 1.94
N TYR A 49 0.77 -2.79 0.82
CA TYR A 49 -0.42 -3.63 0.73
C TYR A 49 -0.04 -4.92 0.01
N ASP A 50 -0.49 -6.04 0.55
CA ASP A 50 -0.44 -7.33 -0.14
C ASP A 50 -1.72 -7.45 -0.97
N LEU A 51 -1.57 -7.43 -2.29
CA LEU A 51 -2.69 -7.51 -3.24
C LEU A 51 -2.48 -8.70 -4.19
N PRO A 52 -3.57 -9.40 -4.58
CA PRO A 52 -3.53 -10.36 -5.68
C PRO A 52 -2.95 -9.74 -6.96
N MET A 53 -2.18 -10.53 -7.71
CA MET A 53 -1.48 -10.06 -8.91
C MET A 53 -2.44 -9.47 -9.97
N VAL A 54 -3.62 -10.08 -10.14
CA VAL A 54 -4.68 -9.61 -11.05
C VAL A 54 -5.11 -8.17 -10.74
N LEU A 55 -5.22 -7.81 -9.44
CA LEU A 55 -5.58 -6.45 -9.05
C LEU A 55 -4.45 -5.47 -9.31
N ILE A 56 -3.20 -5.88 -9.10
CA ILE A 56 -2.02 -5.05 -9.39
C ILE A 56 -1.96 -4.72 -10.88
N GLU A 57 -2.17 -5.73 -11.74
CA GLU A 57 -2.21 -5.55 -13.19
C GLU A 57 -3.34 -4.62 -13.61
N ALA A 58 -4.56 -4.84 -13.12
CA ALA A 58 -5.72 -3.98 -13.41
C ALA A 58 -5.46 -2.52 -12.99
N ILE A 59 -4.95 -2.29 -11.78
CA ILE A 59 -4.61 -0.95 -11.27
C ILE A 59 -3.59 -0.26 -12.19
N ASN A 60 -2.53 -0.96 -12.58
CA ASN A 60 -1.48 -0.39 -13.43
C ASN A 60 -2.00 -0.07 -14.84
N THR A 61 -2.80 -0.96 -15.41
CA THR A 61 -3.40 -0.79 -16.73
C THR A 61 -4.33 0.41 -16.76
N ILE A 62 -5.26 0.51 -15.81
CA ILE A 62 -6.21 1.63 -15.73
C ILE A 62 -5.47 2.94 -15.43
N ALA A 63 -4.50 2.92 -14.51
CA ALA A 63 -3.71 4.11 -14.20
C ALA A 63 -2.99 4.67 -15.44
N LYS A 64 -2.44 3.77 -16.28
CA LYS A 64 -1.82 4.15 -17.56
C LYS A 64 -2.82 4.78 -18.52
N TRP A 65 -4.03 4.24 -18.63
CA TRP A 65 -5.07 4.79 -19.50
C TRP A 65 -5.55 6.17 -19.04
N GLU A 66 -5.75 6.34 -17.74
CA GLU A 66 -6.15 7.60 -17.10
C GLU A 66 -4.98 8.60 -16.96
N LYS A 67 -3.80 8.26 -17.48
CA LYS A 67 -2.57 9.07 -17.43
C LYS A 67 -2.23 9.53 -16.00
N CYS A 68 -2.45 8.66 -15.02
CA CYS A 68 -2.18 8.93 -13.62
C CYS A 68 -1.20 7.89 -13.04
N THR A 69 -0.64 8.19 -11.86
CA THR A 69 0.21 7.22 -11.17
C THR A 69 -0.64 6.12 -10.52
N ALA A 70 -0.18 4.87 -10.53
CA ALA A 70 -0.85 3.76 -9.84
C ALA A 70 -1.18 4.09 -8.38
N SER A 71 -0.25 4.70 -7.64
CA SER A 71 -0.47 5.19 -6.28
C SER A 71 -1.58 6.24 -6.16
N GLY A 72 -1.75 7.09 -7.16
CA GLY A 72 -2.83 8.08 -7.23
C GLY A 72 -4.18 7.40 -7.49
N PHE A 73 -4.22 6.43 -8.39
CA PHE A 73 -5.42 5.64 -8.65
C PHE A 73 -5.84 4.83 -7.42
N VAL A 74 -4.90 4.17 -6.74
CA VAL A 74 -5.14 3.48 -5.46
C VAL A 74 -5.71 4.43 -4.41
N ALA A 75 -5.22 5.67 -4.33
CA ALA A 75 -5.78 6.65 -3.39
C ALA A 75 -7.26 6.97 -3.68
N VAL A 76 -7.67 7.01 -4.95
CA VAL A 76 -9.08 7.19 -5.36
C VAL A 76 -9.91 5.97 -4.93
N LEU A 77 -9.40 4.75 -5.17
CA LEU A 77 -10.07 3.52 -4.75
C LEU A 77 -10.26 3.45 -3.23
N LEU A 78 -9.23 3.81 -2.46
CA LEU A 78 -9.30 3.86 -1.00
C LEU A 78 -10.31 4.90 -0.51
N LEU A 79 -10.35 6.09 -1.13
CA LEU A 79 -11.34 7.12 -0.81
C LEU A 79 -12.77 6.63 -1.07
N TYR A 80 -12.97 5.89 -2.16
CA TYR A 80 -14.25 5.26 -2.46
C TYR A 80 -14.62 4.18 -1.44
N GLY A 81 -13.67 3.34 -1.04
CA GLY A 81 -13.87 2.36 0.04
C GLY A 81 -14.27 3.02 1.37
N LEU A 82 -13.61 4.12 1.75
CA LEU A 82 -13.98 4.91 2.93
C LEU A 82 -15.40 5.49 2.81
N LYS A 83 -15.80 5.94 1.62
CA LYS A 83 -17.16 6.41 1.36
C LYS A 83 -18.20 5.28 1.54
N LEU A 84 -17.93 4.09 1.02
CA LEU A 84 -18.80 2.92 1.20
C LEU A 84 -18.91 2.53 2.68
N TYR A 85 -17.79 2.49 3.39
CA TYR A 85 -17.76 2.24 4.83
C TYR A 85 -18.58 3.28 5.60
N SER A 86 -18.42 4.58 5.29
CA SER A 86 -19.17 5.65 5.96
C SER A 86 -20.69 5.57 5.78
N LYS A 87 -21.14 4.87 4.74
CA LYS A 87 -22.55 4.62 4.44
C LYS A 87 -23.04 3.26 4.94
N ASN A 88 -22.25 2.53 5.73
CA ASN A 88 -22.55 1.18 6.22
C ASN A 88 -22.80 0.11 5.14
N HIS A 89 -22.31 0.32 3.90
CA HIS A 89 -22.34 -0.74 2.86
C HIS A 89 -21.32 -1.84 3.15
N ILE A 90 -20.23 -1.49 3.81
CA ILE A 90 -19.17 -2.43 4.22
C ILE A 90 -19.12 -2.41 5.75
N VAL A 91 -19.29 -3.57 6.36
CA VAL A 91 -19.19 -3.73 7.81
C VAL A 91 -17.89 -4.48 8.11
N ILE A 92 -17.05 -3.84 8.93
CA ILE A 92 -15.86 -4.49 9.48
C ILE A 92 -16.30 -5.14 10.80
N PRO A 93 -16.38 -6.48 10.89
CA PRO A 93 -16.75 -7.12 12.15
C PRO A 93 -15.72 -6.85 13.25
N ASP A 94 -16.22 -6.80 14.48
CA ASP A 94 -15.38 -6.68 15.69
C ASP A 94 -14.71 -8.01 16.06
N GLU A 95 -15.30 -9.12 15.61
CA GLU A 95 -14.80 -10.47 15.83
C GLU A 95 -13.68 -10.81 14.85
N TYR A 96 -12.59 -11.36 15.39
CA TYR A 96 -11.50 -11.88 14.59
C TYR A 96 -11.75 -13.35 14.23
N VAL A 97 -11.53 -13.71 12.98
CA VAL A 97 -11.48 -15.11 12.58
C VAL A 97 -10.03 -15.57 12.73
N CYS A 98 -9.79 -16.47 13.68
CA CYS A 98 -8.49 -17.12 13.82
C CYS A 98 -8.46 -18.32 12.87
N ASP A 99 -7.74 -18.19 11.74
CA ASP A 99 -7.44 -19.37 10.94
C ASP A 99 -6.27 -20.12 11.59
N SER A 100 -6.53 -21.36 12.01
CA SER A 100 -5.70 -22.15 12.95
C SER A 100 -4.25 -22.42 12.51
N ARG A 101 -3.83 -21.98 11.32
CA ARG A 101 -2.52 -22.25 10.72
C ARG A 101 -1.61 -21.02 10.65
N SER A 102 -2.12 -19.83 10.91
CA SER A 102 -1.32 -18.59 11.01
C SER A 102 -1.92 -17.68 12.09
N PRO A 103 -1.12 -17.10 13.01
CA PRO A 103 -1.61 -16.15 14.01
C PRO A 103 -1.90 -14.77 13.39
N GLN A 104 -2.34 -14.73 12.13
CA GLN A 104 -2.82 -13.52 11.49
C GLN A 104 -4.32 -13.44 11.77
N TYR A 105 -4.66 -12.53 12.69
CA TYR A 105 -6.03 -12.15 12.93
C TYR A 105 -6.57 -11.42 11.70
N GLU A 106 -7.35 -12.10 10.88
CA GLU A 106 -7.96 -11.50 9.69
C GLU A 106 -9.37 -11.00 10.02
N LYS A 107 -9.62 -9.73 9.71
CA LYS A 107 -10.98 -9.18 9.73
C LYS A 107 -11.61 -9.43 8.37
N VAL A 108 -12.46 -10.45 8.29
CA VAL A 108 -13.23 -10.74 7.08
C VAL A 108 -14.30 -9.67 6.93
N LEU A 109 -14.18 -8.82 5.90
CA LEU A 109 -15.18 -7.81 5.60
C LEU A 109 -16.53 -8.48 5.32
N ARG A 110 -17.59 -8.02 5.98
CA ARG A 110 -18.96 -8.41 5.62
C ARG A 110 -19.50 -7.37 4.64
N ILE A 111 -19.75 -7.82 3.43
CA ILE A 111 -20.32 -7.04 2.34
C ILE A 111 -21.73 -7.57 2.12
N SER A 112 -22.70 -6.68 1.86
CA SER A 112 -24.06 -7.12 1.52
C SER A 112 -24.04 -7.94 0.22
N GLU A 113 -24.93 -8.93 0.07
CA GLU A 113 -24.99 -9.74 -1.16
C GLU A 113 -25.23 -8.87 -2.40
N SER A 114 -26.04 -7.81 -2.28
CA SER A 114 -26.26 -6.83 -3.35
C SER A 114 -24.97 -6.13 -3.78
N ASP A 115 -24.14 -5.71 -2.81
CA ASP A 115 -22.88 -5.04 -3.12
C ASP A 115 -21.84 -6.04 -3.65
N LEU A 116 -21.87 -7.30 -3.21
CA LEU A 116 -20.98 -8.35 -3.69
C LEU A 116 -21.28 -8.73 -5.15
N ASN A 117 -22.55 -8.85 -5.50
CA ASN A 117 -23.00 -9.05 -6.88
C ASN A 117 -22.65 -7.87 -7.79
N PHE A 118 -22.77 -6.65 -7.28
CA PHE A 118 -22.33 -5.45 -8.00
C PHE A 118 -20.81 -5.48 -8.24
N LEU A 119 -20.03 -5.81 -7.22
CA LEU A 119 -18.56 -5.89 -7.33
C LEU A 119 -18.12 -7.00 -8.29
N SER A 120 -18.76 -8.17 -8.28
CA SER A 120 -18.43 -9.24 -9.22
C SER A 120 -18.74 -8.85 -10.66
N ALA A 121 -19.92 -8.28 -10.92
CA ALA A 121 -20.29 -7.79 -12.25
C ALA A 121 -19.34 -6.68 -12.72
N PHE A 122 -18.93 -5.78 -11.82
CA PHE A 122 -17.96 -4.74 -12.13
C PHE A 122 -16.59 -5.32 -12.50
N VAL A 123 -16.12 -6.36 -11.79
CA VAL A 123 -14.84 -7.01 -12.11
C VAL A 123 -14.90 -7.67 -13.49
N GLU A 124 -15.99 -8.36 -13.81
CA GLU A 124 -16.20 -8.97 -15.14
C GLU A 124 -16.22 -7.91 -16.25
N GLU A 125 -17.01 -6.84 -16.09
CA GLU A 125 -17.06 -5.72 -17.04
C GLU A 125 -15.67 -5.09 -17.27
N MET A 126 -14.90 -4.93 -16.20
CA MET A 126 -13.56 -4.37 -16.30
C MET A 126 -12.57 -5.31 -16.99
N SER A 127 -12.65 -6.62 -16.75
CA SER A 127 -11.86 -7.61 -17.47
C SER A 127 -12.18 -7.59 -18.97
N GLU A 128 -13.46 -7.54 -19.35
CA GLU A 128 -13.88 -7.45 -20.76
C GLU A 128 -13.36 -6.17 -21.44
N LYS A 129 -13.49 -5.02 -20.78
CA LYS A 129 -12.94 -3.74 -21.30
C LYS A 129 -11.43 -3.77 -21.49
N ILE A 130 -10.70 -4.46 -20.62
CA ILE A 130 -9.26 -4.68 -20.76
C ILE A 130 -8.98 -5.51 -22.00
N GLU A 131 -9.65 -6.65 -22.18
CA GLU A 131 -9.45 -7.50 -23.35
C GLU A 131 -9.80 -6.80 -24.68
N GLU A 132 -10.91 -6.08 -24.75
CA GLU A 132 -11.35 -5.36 -25.95
C GLU A 132 -10.34 -4.30 -26.39
N ARG A 133 -9.79 -3.55 -25.43
CA ARG A 133 -8.80 -2.51 -25.71
C ARG A 133 -7.44 -3.08 -26.06
N GLU A 134 -7.04 -4.19 -25.46
CA GLU A 134 -5.83 -4.90 -25.89
C GLU A 134 -5.96 -5.38 -27.33
N LYS A 135 -7.11 -5.95 -27.71
CA LYS A 135 -7.42 -6.35 -29.09
C LYS A 135 -7.36 -5.15 -30.05
N SER A 136 -7.96 -4.01 -29.67
CA SER A 136 -7.92 -2.75 -30.44
C SER A 136 -6.51 -2.20 -30.64
N SER A 137 -5.65 -2.29 -29.62
CA SER A 137 -4.26 -1.80 -29.70
C SER A 137 -3.36 -2.63 -30.61
N ARG A 138 -3.70 -3.91 -30.85
CA ARG A 138 -2.96 -4.82 -31.73
C ARG A 138 -3.36 -4.71 -33.20
N THR A 139 -4.47 -4.05 -33.51
CA THR A 139 -5.01 -3.90 -34.87
C THR A 139 -4.58 -2.63 -35.62
N VAL A 140 -3.70 -1.81 -35.06
CA VAL A 140 -3.12 -0.66 -35.77
C VAL A 140 -1.76 -1.08 -36.36
N PRO A 141 -1.59 -1.14 -37.70
CA PRO A 141 -0.34 -1.53 -38.36
C PRO A 141 0.78 -0.50 -38.20
#